data_AF-A0A6A5GS84-F1
#
_entry.id   AF-A0A6A5GS84-F1
#
_cell.length_a   1.000
_cell.length_b   1.000
_cell.length_c   1.000
_cell.angle_alpha   90.00
_cell.angle_beta   90.00
_cell.angle_gamma   90.00
#
_symmetry.space_group_name_H-M   'P 1'
#
loop_
_entity.id
_entity.type
_entity.pdbx_description
1 polymer ?
#
loop_
_entity_poly.entity_id
_entity_poly.type
_entity_poly.pdbx_seq_one_letter_code
_entity_poly.pdbx_strand_id
1 'polypeptide(L)'
;MIIIVAIWGMIFSASELIARPFVHSYNKGWMFFSLNTWIGTSQLFLQISLAVYASFYLLIMSFISVQFLFRYFTLTNQRIAKKFEGKGMIFWIIYPIISGSFYGGPLFLFGLPDNYSDEYFGKEILDSYGLAIKEVPRFPIIAYEADGSLRLGAYFIMSGAVVMILQYAIIIYCGVRMHLVMNREFKNSSVPNKKLQRQFFRALVTQTIAPTILFVCPAAYVLLSPLLNIEMNFQTGWIYAALSLFPPIDSIALMCMVSEYRKVVKALCKDLFCNRANQSTEIELRSST
;
A
#
# COMPACT_ATOMS: atom_id res chain seq x y z
N MET A 1 4.48 -16.04 4.16
CA MET A 1 3.62 -14.84 3.99
C MET A 1 4.29 -13.57 4.49
N ILE A 2 4.70 -13.46 5.77
CA ILE A 2 5.34 -12.23 6.30
C ILE A 2 6.59 -11.81 5.50
N ILE A 3 7.46 -12.76 5.13
CA ILE A 3 8.64 -12.48 4.27
C ILE A 3 8.22 -11.90 2.91
N ILE A 4 7.14 -12.41 2.32
CA ILE A 4 6.63 -11.94 1.02
C ILE A 4 6.12 -10.50 1.14
N VAL A 5 5.49 -10.14 2.26
CA VAL A 5 5.10 -8.74 2.55
C VAL A 5 6.33 -7.83 2.57
N ALA A 6 7.39 -8.24 3.26
CA ALA A 6 8.62 -7.46 3.34
C ALA A 6 9.27 -7.29 1.96
N ILE A 7 9.32 -8.34 1.15
CA ILE A 7 9.82 -8.28 -0.23
C ILE A 7 8.98 -7.30 -1.06
N TRP A 8 7.66 -7.41 -1.01
CA TRP A 8 6.78 -6.47 -1.74
C TRP A 8 6.93 -5.04 -1.24
N GLY A 9 7.12 -4.81 0.06
CA GLY A 9 7.40 -3.50 0.62
C GLY A 9 8.70 -2.91 0.08
N MET A 10 9.78 -3.71 0.00
CA MET A 10 11.05 -3.26 -0.60
C MET A 10 10.90 -2.90 -2.08
N ILE A 11 10.19 -3.73 -2.85
CA ILE A 11 9.95 -3.46 -4.28
C ILE A 11 9.08 -2.19 -4.45
N PHE A 12 8.06 -2.01 -3.60
CA PHE A 12 7.23 -0.82 -3.59
C PHE A 12 8.07 0.45 -3.34
N SER A 13 8.93 0.46 -2.33
CA SER A 13 9.84 1.58 -2.06
C SER A 13 10.84 1.82 -3.20
N ALA A 14 11.35 0.76 -3.84
CA ALA A 14 12.21 0.92 -5.03
C ALA A 14 11.44 1.54 -6.20
N SER A 15 10.18 1.15 -6.41
CA SER A 15 9.32 1.71 -7.46
C SER A 15 9.02 3.19 -7.23
N GLU A 16 8.85 3.61 -5.98
CA GLU A 16 8.66 5.01 -5.62
C GLU A 16 9.89 5.86 -5.97
N LEU A 17 11.10 5.36 -5.68
CA LEU A 17 12.33 6.08 -5.97
C LEU A 17 12.49 6.36 -7.47
N ILE A 18 12.09 5.41 -8.31
CA ILE A 18 12.11 5.53 -9.77
C ILE A 18 10.98 6.42 -10.26
N ALA A 19 9.74 6.18 -9.81
CA ALA A 19 8.57 6.88 -10.32
C ALA A 19 8.46 8.32 -9.80
N ARG A 20 8.96 8.62 -8.59
CA ARG A 20 8.74 9.87 -7.83
C ARG A 20 7.31 10.41 -8.00
N PRO A 21 6.31 9.63 -7.56
CA PRO A 21 4.91 9.95 -7.77
C PRO A 21 4.50 11.21 -7.00
N PHE A 22 3.71 12.05 -7.65
CA PHE A 22 3.06 13.20 -7.03
C PHE A 22 1.65 13.35 -7.55
N VAL A 23 0.77 13.96 -6.74
CA VAL A 23 -0.59 14.30 -7.17
C VAL A 23 -0.89 15.75 -6.83
N HIS A 24 -1.58 16.39 -7.76
CA HIS A 24 -2.15 17.72 -7.57
C HIS A 24 -3.64 17.64 -7.87
N SER A 25 -4.45 18.12 -6.94
CA SER A 25 -5.89 18.21 -7.13
C SER A 25 -6.23 19.63 -7.55
N TYR A 26 -6.89 19.73 -8.71
CA TYR A 26 -7.31 21.00 -9.28
C TYR A 26 -8.74 20.86 -9.80
N ASN A 27 -9.61 21.73 -9.32
CA ASN A 27 -11.04 21.76 -9.62
C ASN A 27 -11.65 20.35 -9.44
N LYS A 28 -12.24 19.77 -10.49
CA LYS A 28 -12.95 18.47 -10.45
C LYS A 28 -12.10 17.31 -10.96
N GLY A 29 -10.78 17.49 -10.95
CA GLY A 29 -9.83 16.50 -11.42
C GLY A 29 -8.60 16.45 -10.53
N TRP A 30 -7.79 15.43 -10.76
CA TRP A 30 -6.46 15.36 -10.20
C TRP A 30 -5.49 14.85 -11.24
N MET A 31 -4.26 15.36 -11.19
CA MET A 31 -3.19 14.94 -12.07
C MET A 31 -2.19 14.13 -11.26
N PHE A 32 -1.92 12.90 -11.71
CA PHE A 32 -0.89 12.05 -11.13
C PHE A 32 0.33 12.05 -12.05
N PHE A 33 1.49 12.48 -11.54
CA PHE A 33 2.65 12.76 -12.37
C PHE A 33 3.97 12.48 -11.66
N SER A 34 5.04 12.45 -12.43
CA SER A 34 6.39 12.20 -11.92
C SER A 34 7.12 13.53 -11.69
N LEU A 35 7.72 13.68 -10.52
CA LEU A 35 8.70 14.73 -10.21
C LEU A 35 10.16 14.24 -10.41
N ASN A 36 10.35 13.17 -11.17
CA ASN A 36 11.69 12.67 -11.45
C ASN A 36 12.41 13.57 -12.47
N THR A 37 13.48 14.23 -12.03
CA THR A 37 14.33 15.11 -12.84
C THR A 37 15.74 14.56 -13.05
N TRP A 38 16.13 13.50 -12.35
CA TRP A 38 17.51 13.00 -12.32
C TRP A 38 17.74 11.85 -13.31
N ILE A 39 16.68 11.12 -13.66
CA ILE A 39 16.74 10.08 -14.68
C ILE A 39 16.40 10.72 -16.02
N GLY A 40 17.40 10.94 -16.90
CA GLY A 40 17.23 11.41 -18.27
C GLY A 40 16.62 10.36 -19.22
N THR A 41 15.59 9.62 -18.77
CA THR A 41 14.90 8.57 -19.53
C THR A 41 13.69 9.10 -20.30
N SER A 42 13.14 8.27 -21.20
CA SER A 42 11.93 8.60 -21.95
C SER A 42 10.71 8.82 -21.03
N GLN A 43 9.81 9.72 -21.44
CA GLN A 43 8.56 9.99 -20.71
C GLN A 43 7.70 8.73 -20.54
N LEU A 44 7.70 7.85 -21.56
CA LEU A 44 6.98 6.59 -21.52
C LEU A 44 7.47 5.67 -20.39
N PHE A 45 8.79 5.59 -20.16
CA PHE A 45 9.34 4.79 -19.08
C PHE A 45 8.88 5.29 -17.70
N LEU A 46 8.84 6.61 -17.51
CA LEU A 46 8.36 7.21 -16.26
C LEU A 46 6.84 7.04 -16.09
N GLN A 47 6.05 7.13 -17.17
CA GLN A 47 4.61 6.81 -17.14
C GLN A 47 4.36 5.35 -16.76
N ILE A 48 5.11 4.41 -17.34
CA ILE A 48 5.02 2.99 -16.96
C ILE A 48 5.41 2.83 -15.49
N SER A 49 6.46 3.51 -15.03
CA SER A 49 6.90 3.45 -13.63
C SER A 49 5.84 3.99 -12.66
N LEU A 50 5.16 5.08 -13.01
CA LEU A 50 4.01 5.62 -12.27
C LEU A 50 2.85 4.61 -12.21
N ALA A 51 2.52 3.96 -13.33
CA ALA A 51 1.46 2.95 -13.37
C ALA A 51 1.80 1.70 -12.54
N VAL A 52 3.08 1.28 -12.56
CA VAL A 52 3.59 0.20 -11.70
C VAL A 52 3.49 0.58 -10.23
N TYR A 53 3.93 1.78 -9.85
CA TYR A 53 3.78 2.28 -8.48
C TYR A 53 2.31 2.30 -8.03
N ALA A 54 1.40 2.80 -8.88
CA ALA A 54 -0.02 2.80 -8.58
C ALA A 54 -0.57 1.36 -8.42
N SER A 55 -0.10 0.41 -9.22
CA SER A 55 -0.49 -1.01 -9.12
C SER A 55 -0.12 -1.63 -7.78
N PHE A 56 1.00 -1.21 -7.19
CA PHE A 56 1.45 -1.71 -5.89
C PHE A 56 0.46 -1.43 -4.76
N TYR A 57 -0.25 -0.30 -4.83
CA TYR A 57 -1.25 0.04 -3.82
C TYR A 57 -2.33 -1.06 -3.71
N LEU A 58 -2.92 -1.44 -4.85
CA LEU A 58 -3.95 -2.48 -4.88
C LEU A 58 -3.39 -3.89 -4.71
N LEU A 59 -2.14 -4.13 -5.13
CA LEU A 59 -1.42 -5.37 -4.84
C LEU A 59 -1.25 -5.56 -3.33
N ILE A 60 -0.75 -4.56 -2.61
CA ILE A 60 -0.55 -4.62 -1.14
C ILE A 60 -1.89 -4.83 -0.44
N MET A 61 -2.92 -4.07 -0.83
CA MET A 61 -4.28 -4.24 -0.28
C MET A 61 -4.84 -5.65 -0.51
N SER A 62 -4.69 -6.20 -1.71
CA SER A 62 -5.10 -7.57 -2.03
C SER A 62 -4.30 -8.60 -1.24
N PHE A 63 -3.00 -8.36 -1.02
CA PHE A 63 -2.17 -9.22 -0.19
C PHE A 63 -2.65 -9.22 1.28
N ILE A 64 -3.11 -8.10 1.82
CA ILE A 64 -3.77 -8.04 3.14
C ILE A 64 -5.02 -8.92 3.16
N SER A 65 -5.88 -8.85 2.15
CA SER A 65 -7.06 -9.74 2.03
C SER A 65 -6.67 -11.22 2.06
N VAL A 66 -5.60 -11.61 1.35
CA VAL A 66 -5.07 -12.99 1.37
C VAL A 66 -4.58 -13.38 2.77
N GLN A 67 -3.95 -12.47 3.53
CA GLN A 67 -3.56 -12.75 4.91
C GLN A 67 -4.77 -13.01 5.82
N PHE A 68 -5.85 -12.25 5.66
CA PHE A 68 -7.11 -12.49 6.37
C PHE A 68 -7.73 -13.83 6.00
N LEU A 69 -7.75 -14.18 4.71
CA LEU A 69 -8.21 -15.49 4.23
C LEU A 69 -7.38 -16.64 4.80
N PHE A 70 -6.05 -16.55 4.71
CA PHE A 70 -5.14 -17.56 5.24
C PHE A 70 -5.45 -17.86 6.71
N ARG A 71 -5.54 -16.81 7.53
CA ARG A 71 -5.80 -16.95 8.98
C ARG A 71 -7.19 -17.47 9.27
N TYR A 72 -8.19 -17.01 8.52
CA TYR A 72 -9.54 -17.55 8.64
C TYR A 72 -9.56 -19.06 8.40
N PHE A 73 -8.86 -19.54 7.37
CA PHE A 73 -8.76 -20.98 7.10
C PHE A 73 -7.89 -21.71 8.12
N THR A 74 -6.82 -21.10 8.64
CA THR A 74 -6.04 -21.71 9.75
C THR A 74 -6.90 -21.96 10.99
N LEU A 75 -7.88 -21.09 11.26
CA LEU A 75 -8.77 -21.21 12.41
C LEU A 75 -9.96 -22.16 12.17
N THR A 76 -10.49 -22.22 10.94
CA THR A 76 -11.72 -22.96 10.64
C THR A 76 -11.49 -24.29 9.95
N ASN A 77 -10.48 -24.40 9.08
CA ASN A 77 -10.24 -25.59 8.27
C ASN A 77 -8.76 -25.75 7.90
N GLN A 78 -8.05 -26.56 8.68
CA GLN A 78 -6.63 -26.86 8.45
C GLN A 78 -6.34 -27.52 7.10
N ARG A 79 -7.29 -28.25 6.49
CA ARG A 79 -7.07 -28.86 5.15
C ARG A 79 -6.97 -27.80 4.07
N ILE A 80 -7.78 -26.74 4.15
CA ILE A 80 -7.70 -25.60 3.23
C ILE A 80 -6.47 -24.75 3.56
N ALA A 81 -6.14 -24.57 4.85
CA ALA A 81 -4.93 -23.85 5.25
C ALA A 81 -3.65 -24.47 4.65
N LYS A 82 -3.57 -25.81 4.56
CA LYS A 82 -2.46 -26.50 3.88
C LYS A 82 -2.30 -26.14 2.40
N LYS A 83 -3.35 -25.64 1.73
CA LYS A 83 -3.24 -25.13 0.34
C LYS A 83 -2.49 -23.81 0.25
N PHE A 84 -2.23 -23.12 1.36
CA PHE A 84 -1.38 -21.92 1.40
C PHE A 84 0.11 -22.27 1.55
N GLU A 85 0.43 -23.55 1.73
CA GLU A 85 1.79 -24.06 1.82
C GLU A 85 2.22 -24.75 0.51
N GLY A 86 3.54 -24.89 0.33
CA GLY A 86 4.12 -25.54 -0.85
C GLY A 86 3.68 -24.90 -2.17
N LYS A 87 3.24 -25.72 -3.13
CA LYS A 87 2.88 -25.28 -4.49
C LYS A 87 1.67 -24.33 -4.53
N GLY A 88 0.75 -24.42 -3.57
CA GLY A 88 -0.43 -23.57 -3.54
C GLY A 88 -0.12 -22.11 -3.15
N MET A 89 1.05 -21.85 -2.56
CA MET A 89 1.53 -20.48 -2.29
C MET A 89 1.64 -19.64 -3.55
N ILE A 90 2.03 -20.25 -4.68
CA ILE A 90 2.19 -19.56 -5.97
C ILE A 90 0.86 -18.94 -6.41
N PHE A 91 -0.24 -19.69 -6.28
CA PHE A 91 -1.58 -19.19 -6.60
C PHE A 91 -1.95 -17.95 -5.79
N TRP A 92 -1.66 -17.96 -4.48
CA TRP A 92 -1.94 -16.84 -3.58
C TRP A 92 -1.00 -15.64 -3.75
N ILE A 93 0.14 -15.81 -4.42
CA ILE A 93 1.03 -14.72 -4.84
C ILE A 93 0.55 -14.11 -6.17
N ILE A 94 0.03 -14.93 -7.08
CA ILE A 94 -0.49 -14.46 -8.38
C ILE A 94 -1.74 -13.60 -8.21
N TYR A 95 -2.63 -13.96 -7.28
CA TYR A 95 -3.88 -13.22 -7.05
C TYR A 95 -3.66 -11.70 -6.77
N PRO A 96 -2.77 -11.29 -5.85
CA PRO A 96 -2.46 -9.88 -5.63
C PRO A 96 -1.84 -9.17 -6.85
N ILE A 97 -1.01 -9.87 -7.63
CA ILE A 97 -0.43 -9.32 -8.87
C ILE A 97 -1.55 -9.01 -9.86
N ILE A 98 -2.48 -9.95 -10.07
CA ILE A 98 -3.65 -9.74 -10.94
C ILE A 98 -4.47 -8.55 -10.43
N SER A 99 -4.75 -8.47 -9.13
CA SER A 99 -5.50 -7.36 -8.54
C SER A 99 -4.80 -6.01 -8.74
N GLY A 100 -3.46 -5.95 -8.65
CA GLY A 100 -2.69 -4.75 -8.93
C GLY A 100 -2.76 -4.34 -10.40
N SER A 101 -2.67 -5.32 -11.32
CA SER A 101 -2.81 -5.09 -12.76
C SER A 101 -4.18 -4.54 -13.14
N PHE A 102 -5.24 -4.94 -12.44
CA PHE A 102 -6.59 -4.37 -12.60
C PHE A 102 -6.71 -2.91 -12.15
N TYR A 103 -5.66 -2.33 -11.55
CA TYR A 103 -5.57 -0.89 -11.28
C TYR A 103 -4.63 -0.18 -12.24
N GLY A 104 -3.39 -0.66 -12.37
CA GLY A 104 -2.41 -0.03 -13.24
C GLY A 104 -2.75 -0.09 -14.72
N GLY A 105 -3.38 -1.19 -15.16
CA GLY A 105 -3.86 -1.34 -16.55
C GLY A 105 -4.87 -0.27 -16.92
N PRO A 106 -6.02 -0.17 -16.21
CA PRO A 106 -6.98 0.91 -16.43
C PRO A 106 -6.39 2.31 -16.25
N LEU A 107 -5.48 2.53 -15.29
CA LEU A 107 -4.78 3.82 -15.17
C LEU A 107 -4.01 4.16 -16.44
N PHE A 108 -3.25 3.19 -16.97
CA PHE A 108 -2.42 3.40 -18.15
C PHE A 108 -3.24 3.55 -19.43
N LEU A 109 -4.39 2.87 -19.54
CA LEU A 109 -5.23 2.91 -20.73
C LEU A 109 -6.20 4.10 -20.75
N PHE A 110 -6.75 4.47 -19.59
CA PHE A 110 -7.82 5.47 -19.47
C PHE A 110 -7.35 6.81 -18.91
N GLY A 111 -6.14 6.86 -18.36
CA GLY A 111 -5.55 8.08 -17.80
C GLY A 111 -4.54 8.76 -18.72
N LEU A 112 -4.41 8.35 -20.00
CA LEU A 112 -3.44 9.01 -20.90
C LEU A 112 -3.82 10.48 -21.14
N PRO A 113 -2.83 11.38 -21.26
CA PRO A 113 -3.09 12.79 -21.50
C PRO A 113 -3.68 13.02 -22.90
N ASP A 114 -4.60 13.96 -22.99
CA ASP A 114 -5.18 14.50 -24.21
C ASP A 114 -5.17 16.04 -24.21
N ASN A 115 -5.54 16.66 -25.34
CA ASN A 115 -5.52 18.11 -25.49
C ASN A 115 -6.38 18.83 -24.44
N TYR A 116 -7.55 18.27 -24.10
CA TYR A 116 -8.44 18.84 -23.10
C TYR A 116 -7.79 18.85 -21.72
N SER A 117 -7.20 17.72 -21.31
CA SER A 117 -6.53 17.60 -20.01
C SER A 117 -5.31 18.52 -19.90
N ASP A 118 -4.62 18.77 -21.01
CA ASP A 118 -3.47 19.68 -21.05
C ASP A 118 -3.87 21.14 -20.89
N GLU A 119 -4.97 21.55 -21.51
CA GLU A 119 -5.56 22.88 -21.30
C GLU A 119 -6.10 23.02 -19.86
N TYR A 120 -6.69 21.95 -19.33
CA TYR A 120 -7.29 21.92 -17.99
C TYR A 120 -6.25 22.12 -16.87
N PHE A 121 -5.13 21.38 -16.91
CA PHE A 121 -4.10 21.42 -15.87
C PHE A 121 -2.91 22.31 -16.22
N GLY A 122 -2.73 22.71 -17.48
CA GLY A 122 -1.49 23.30 -17.97
C GLY A 122 -1.05 24.56 -17.24
N LYS A 123 -2.00 25.49 -17.01
CA LYS A 123 -1.72 26.73 -16.28
C LYS A 123 -1.40 26.45 -14.82
N GLU A 124 -2.23 25.65 -14.15
CA GLU A 124 -2.05 25.34 -12.73
C GLU A 124 -0.71 24.66 -12.46
N ILE A 125 -0.29 23.73 -13.32
CA ILE A 125 0.99 23.02 -13.16
C ILE A 125 2.19 23.94 -13.40
N LEU A 126 2.08 24.86 -14.36
CA LEU A 126 3.10 25.88 -14.59
C LEU A 126 3.20 26.84 -13.39
N ASP A 127 2.07 27.31 -12.86
CA ASP A 127 2.02 28.27 -11.76
C ASP A 127 2.47 27.63 -10.43
N SER A 128 2.03 26.39 -10.14
CA SER A 128 2.34 25.68 -8.89
C SER A 128 3.73 25.03 -8.85
N TYR A 129 4.28 24.59 -10.00
CA TYR A 129 5.52 23.80 -10.04
C TYR A 129 6.57 24.33 -11.02
N GLY A 130 6.26 25.32 -11.86
CA GLY A 130 7.18 25.80 -12.90
C GLY A 130 7.45 24.77 -14.01
N LEU A 131 6.57 23.79 -14.18
CA LEU A 131 6.75 22.68 -15.12
C LEU A 131 5.89 22.87 -16.37
N ALA A 132 6.50 22.68 -17.55
CA ALA A 132 5.75 22.61 -18.79
C ALA A 132 4.99 21.28 -18.86
N ILE A 133 3.65 21.34 -18.87
CA ILE A 133 2.80 20.14 -18.75
C ILE A 133 3.20 19.03 -19.74
N LYS A 134 3.49 19.38 -21.00
CA LYS A 134 3.87 18.44 -22.07
C LYS A 134 5.21 17.73 -21.84
N GLU A 135 6.09 18.30 -21.02
CA GLU A 135 7.39 17.71 -20.69
C GLU A 135 7.28 16.72 -19.51
N VAL A 136 6.17 16.75 -18.77
CA VAL A 136 5.96 15.96 -17.55
C VAL A 136 5.22 14.64 -17.87
N PRO A 137 5.81 13.48 -17.49
CA PRO A 137 5.11 12.19 -17.49
C PRO A 137 3.92 12.24 -16.52
N ARG A 138 2.69 12.12 -17.05
CA ARG A 138 1.45 12.32 -16.29
C ARG A 138 0.32 11.38 -16.69
N PHE A 139 -0.61 11.23 -15.76
CA PHE A 139 -1.95 10.68 -15.91
C PHE A 139 -2.97 11.69 -15.36
N PRO A 140 -3.57 12.54 -16.21
CA PRO A 140 -4.64 13.43 -15.80
C PRO A 140 -5.95 12.66 -15.66
N ILE A 141 -6.56 12.70 -14.47
CA ILE A 141 -7.83 12.03 -14.20
C ILE A 141 -8.92 13.08 -13.98
N ILE A 142 -9.85 13.10 -14.93
CA ILE A 142 -11.05 13.95 -14.95
C ILE A 142 -12.24 13.01 -15.17
N ALA A 143 -13.31 13.18 -14.38
CA ALA A 143 -14.49 12.31 -14.47
C ALA A 143 -15.49 12.73 -15.55
N TYR A 144 -15.67 14.04 -15.75
CA TYR A 144 -16.71 14.59 -16.58
C TYR A 144 -16.15 15.54 -17.64
N GLU A 145 -16.74 15.51 -18.83
CA GLU A 145 -16.56 16.55 -19.85
C GLU A 145 -17.32 17.83 -19.49
N ALA A 146 -17.09 18.90 -20.26
CA ALA A 146 -17.83 20.15 -20.14
C ALA A 146 -19.35 19.99 -20.39
N ASP A 147 -19.76 18.99 -21.17
CA ASP A 147 -21.17 18.65 -21.43
C ASP A 147 -21.79 17.72 -20.38
N GLY A 148 -21.01 17.29 -19.37
CA GLY A 148 -21.43 16.37 -18.32
C GLY A 148 -21.33 14.88 -18.68
N SER A 149 -20.86 14.52 -19.87
CA SER A 149 -20.61 13.13 -20.25
C SER A 149 -19.41 12.53 -19.50
N LEU A 150 -19.42 11.20 -19.30
CA LEU A 150 -18.36 10.50 -18.57
C LEU A 150 -17.10 10.32 -19.43
N ARG A 151 -15.97 10.77 -18.90
CA ARG A 151 -14.65 10.56 -19.50
C ARG A 151 -14.08 9.20 -19.14
N LEU A 152 -13.07 8.75 -19.89
CA LEU A 152 -12.31 7.53 -19.60
C LEU A 152 -11.76 7.49 -18.17
N GLY A 153 -11.33 8.65 -17.64
CA GLY A 153 -10.89 8.79 -16.25
C GLY A 153 -11.92 8.34 -15.20
N ALA A 154 -13.23 8.53 -15.47
CA ALA A 154 -14.28 8.03 -14.58
C ALA A 154 -14.31 6.50 -14.52
N TYR A 155 -14.14 5.82 -15.65
CA TYR A 155 -14.10 4.35 -15.69
C TYR A 155 -12.88 3.79 -14.94
N PHE A 156 -11.74 4.48 -15.01
CA PHE A 156 -10.60 4.15 -14.15
C PHE A 156 -10.96 4.26 -12.65
N ILE A 157 -11.52 5.39 -12.20
CA ILE A 157 -11.88 5.57 -10.79
C ILE A 157 -12.90 4.51 -10.34
N MET A 158 -13.94 4.24 -11.15
CA MET A 158 -14.96 3.23 -10.85
C MET A 158 -14.36 1.82 -10.75
N SER A 159 -13.52 1.43 -11.71
CA SER A 159 -12.86 0.12 -11.68
C SER A 159 -11.97 -0.04 -10.45
N GLY A 160 -11.17 0.97 -10.12
CA GLY A 160 -10.36 1.00 -8.89
C GLY A 160 -11.22 0.89 -7.62
N ALA A 161 -12.34 1.62 -7.56
CA ALA A 161 -13.26 1.59 -6.44
C ALA A 161 -13.90 0.20 -6.25
N VAL A 162 -14.35 -0.45 -7.34
CA VAL A 162 -14.91 -1.81 -7.30
C VAL A 162 -13.90 -2.81 -6.76
N VAL A 163 -12.66 -2.77 -7.24
CA VAL A 163 -11.61 -3.69 -6.75
C VAL A 163 -11.31 -3.40 -5.29
N MET A 164 -11.18 -2.14 -4.88
CA MET A 164 -10.97 -1.78 -3.47
C MET A 164 -12.11 -2.27 -2.55
N ILE A 165 -13.37 -2.06 -2.95
CA ILE A 165 -14.54 -2.52 -2.20
C ILE A 165 -14.52 -4.03 -2.06
N LEU A 166 -14.19 -4.76 -3.13
CA LEU A 166 -14.08 -6.23 -3.09
C LEU A 166 -13.01 -6.69 -2.10
N GLN A 167 -11.83 -6.05 -2.09
CA GLN A 167 -10.76 -6.39 -1.14
C GLN A 167 -11.21 -6.13 0.31
N TYR A 168 -11.79 -4.97 0.59
CA TYR A 168 -12.31 -4.65 1.92
C TYR A 168 -13.46 -5.56 2.36
N ALA A 169 -14.34 -5.97 1.44
CA ALA A 169 -15.41 -6.92 1.74
C ALA A 169 -14.83 -8.26 2.21
N ILE A 170 -13.77 -8.77 1.56
CA ILE A 170 -13.06 -9.99 1.98
C ILE A 170 -12.44 -9.80 3.37
N ILE A 171 -11.73 -8.69 3.59
CA ILE A 171 -11.09 -8.37 4.88
C ILE A 171 -12.12 -8.32 6.00
N ILE A 172 -13.21 -7.57 5.83
CA ILE A 172 -14.28 -7.40 6.82
C ILE A 172 -14.97 -8.74 7.09
N TYR A 173 -15.36 -9.47 6.04
CA TYR A 173 -15.98 -10.78 6.17
C TYR A 173 -15.10 -11.74 6.98
N CYS A 174 -13.83 -11.88 6.59
CA CYS A 174 -12.88 -12.75 7.30
C CYS A 174 -12.63 -12.27 8.72
N GLY A 175 -12.49 -10.96 8.94
CA GLY A 175 -12.27 -10.34 10.25
C GLY A 175 -13.42 -10.63 11.22
N VAL A 176 -14.65 -10.38 10.80
CA VAL A 176 -15.87 -10.65 11.59
C VAL A 176 -15.99 -12.13 11.89
N ARG A 177 -15.84 -13.00 10.87
CA ARG A 177 -15.93 -14.45 11.06
C ARG A 177 -14.86 -14.99 12.00
N MET A 178 -13.61 -14.53 11.89
CA MET A 178 -12.54 -14.91 12.81
C MET A 178 -12.84 -14.46 14.24
N HIS A 179 -13.35 -13.25 14.44
CA HIS A 179 -13.74 -12.76 15.77
C HIS A 179 -14.84 -13.63 16.40
N LEU A 180 -15.86 -14.01 15.61
CA LEU A 180 -16.93 -14.89 16.07
C LEU A 180 -16.44 -16.30 16.42
N VAL A 181 -15.63 -16.92 15.55
CA VAL A 181 -15.05 -18.25 15.80
C VAL A 181 -14.17 -18.24 17.04
N MET A 182 -13.33 -17.22 17.17
CA MET A 182 -12.46 -17.05 18.34
C MET A 182 -13.29 -16.88 19.63
N ASN A 183 -14.37 -16.11 19.63
CA ASN A 183 -15.20 -15.97 20.83
C ASN A 183 -15.96 -17.25 21.21
N ARG A 184 -16.29 -18.12 20.24
CA ARG A 184 -16.94 -19.41 20.50
C ARG A 184 -15.96 -20.46 21.01
N GLU A 185 -14.84 -20.63 20.31
CA GLU A 185 -13.85 -21.69 20.58
C GLU A 185 -12.98 -21.42 21.82
N PHE A 186 -12.91 -20.17 22.30
CA PHE A 186 -12.07 -19.79 23.44
C PHE A 186 -12.79 -19.86 24.79
N LYS A 187 -14.10 -20.14 24.83
CA LYS A 187 -14.80 -20.39 26.09
C LYS A 187 -14.33 -21.67 26.79
N ASN A 188 -13.76 -22.65 26.06
CA ASN A 188 -13.58 -24.02 26.56
C ASN A 188 -12.16 -24.63 26.45
N SER A 189 -11.07 -23.88 26.22
CA SER A 189 -9.73 -24.52 26.15
C SER A 189 -8.51 -23.61 26.35
N SER A 190 -7.53 -24.09 27.13
CA SER A 190 -6.31 -23.44 27.62
C SER A 190 -5.04 -23.67 26.78
N VAL A 191 -5.17 -23.93 25.47
CA VAL A 191 -4.01 -24.34 24.64
C VAL A 191 -3.09 -23.14 24.30
N PRO A 192 -1.76 -23.22 24.53
CA PRO A 192 -0.80 -22.13 24.23
C PRO A 192 -0.85 -21.60 22.78
N ASN A 193 -1.08 -22.48 21.80
CA ASN A 193 -1.23 -22.10 20.38
C ASN A 193 -2.38 -21.11 20.13
N LYS A 194 -3.43 -21.14 20.96
CA LYS A 194 -4.56 -20.18 20.85
C LYS A 194 -4.15 -18.77 21.26
N LYS A 195 -3.28 -18.60 22.26
CA LYS A 195 -2.78 -17.28 22.69
C LYS A 195 -1.98 -16.62 21.57
N LEU A 196 -1.12 -17.38 20.90
CA LEU A 196 -0.32 -16.90 19.78
C LEU A 196 -1.20 -16.50 18.58
N GLN A 197 -2.17 -17.34 18.20
CA GLN A 197 -3.13 -17.00 17.14
C GLN A 197 -3.95 -15.75 17.45
N ARG A 198 -4.37 -15.55 18.71
CA ARG A 198 -5.07 -14.34 19.16
C ARG A 198 -4.19 -13.10 19.06
N GLN A 199 -2.92 -13.19 19.46
CA GLN A 199 -1.96 -12.09 19.31
C GLN A 199 -1.80 -11.70 17.85
N PHE A 200 -1.55 -12.69 16.99
CA PHE A 200 -1.45 -12.46 15.56
C PHE A 200 -2.72 -11.83 15.00
N PHE A 201 -3.91 -12.32 15.34
CA PHE A 201 -5.17 -11.74 14.85
C PHE A 201 -5.33 -10.28 15.29
N ARG A 202 -5.11 -9.99 16.58
CA ARG A 202 -5.15 -8.61 17.09
C ARG A 202 -4.15 -7.71 16.39
N ALA A 203 -2.93 -8.21 16.15
CA ALA A 203 -1.92 -7.51 15.38
C ALA A 203 -2.44 -7.21 13.97
N LEU A 204 -2.90 -8.22 13.23
CA LEU A 204 -3.39 -8.04 11.87
C LEU A 204 -4.57 -7.05 11.78
N VAL A 205 -5.54 -7.15 12.69
CA VAL A 205 -6.67 -6.20 12.73
C VAL A 205 -6.19 -4.78 13.01
N THR A 206 -5.29 -4.60 13.98
CA THR A 206 -4.74 -3.27 14.33
C THR A 206 -3.94 -2.69 13.17
N GLN A 207 -3.11 -3.52 12.54
CA GLN A 207 -2.30 -3.20 11.37
C GLN A 207 -3.13 -2.88 10.13
N THR A 208 -4.37 -3.34 10.05
CA THR A 208 -5.26 -3.02 8.93
C THR A 208 -6.08 -1.77 9.22
N ILE A 209 -6.64 -1.64 10.43
CA ILE A 209 -7.46 -0.47 10.78
C ILE A 209 -6.64 0.82 10.78
N ALA A 210 -5.43 0.80 11.34
CA ALA A 210 -4.58 1.98 11.42
C ALA A 210 -4.30 2.63 10.05
N PRO A 211 -3.76 1.93 9.03
CA PRO A 211 -3.55 2.52 7.72
C PRO A 211 -4.84 2.79 6.97
N THR A 212 -5.90 2.01 7.19
CA THR A 212 -7.19 2.29 6.56
C THR A 212 -7.68 3.68 6.94
N ILE A 213 -7.63 4.01 8.24
CA ILE A 213 -8.09 5.32 8.74
C ILE A 213 -7.11 6.43 8.36
N LEU A 214 -5.80 6.19 8.55
CA LEU A 214 -4.78 7.24 8.42
C LEU A 214 -4.42 7.56 6.96
N PHE A 215 -4.52 6.59 6.05
CA PHE A 215 -4.02 6.75 4.67
C PHE A 215 -5.06 6.40 3.62
N VAL A 216 -5.78 5.28 3.77
CA VAL A 216 -6.73 4.83 2.73
C VAL A 216 -7.97 5.72 2.66
N CYS A 217 -8.55 6.11 3.80
CA CYS A 217 -9.72 7.00 3.81
C CYS A 217 -9.41 8.38 3.21
N PRO A 218 -8.32 9.08 3.60
CA PRO A 218 -7.93 10.32 2.93
C PRO A 218 -7.64 10.15 1.43
N ALA A 219 -6.93 9.08 1.05
CA ALA A 219 -6.64 8.79 -0.35
C ALA A 219 -7.93 8.52 -1.14
N ALA A 220 -8.87 7.73 -0.61
CA ALA A 220 -10.14 7.44 -1.25
C ALA A 220 -10.97 8.71 -1.48
N TYR A 221 -10.97 9.64 -0.51
CA TYR A 221 -11.63 10.94 -0.67
C TYR A 221 -11.06 11.74 -1.84
N VAL A 222 -9.73 11.83 -1.95
CA VAL A 222 -9.07 12.53 -3.08
C VAL A 222 -9.31 11.81 -4.40
N LEU A 223 -9.15 10.49 -4.45
CA LEU A 223 -9.29 9.72 -5.69
C LEU A 223 -10.72 9.69 -6.21
N LEU A 224 -11.73 9.67 -5.33
CA LEU A 224 -13.16 9.70 -5.68
C LEU A 224 -13.68 11.12 -5.95
N SER A 225 -12.95 12.17 -5.57
CA SER A 225 -13.40 13.55 -5.71
C SER A 225 -13.90 13.92 -7.12
N PRO A 226 -13.29 13.46 -8.23
CA PRO A 226 -13.80 13.76 -9.57
C PRO A 226 -15.19 13.16 -9.82
N LEU A 227 -15.42 11.91 -9.41
CA LEU A 227 -16.72 11.24 -9.55
C LEU A 227 -17.81 11.87 -8.67
N LEU A 228 -17.42 12.39 -7.52
CA LEU A 228 -18.33 13.08 -6.60
C LEU A 228 -18.57 14.54 -6.98
N ASN A 229 -17.95 15.02 -8.07
CA ASN A 229 -18.04 16.41 -8.53
C ASN A 229 -17.57 17.41 -7.46
N ILE A 230 -16.60 17.01 -6.63
CA ILE A 230 -16.03 17.82 -5.55
C ILE A 230 -14.86 18.64 -6.10
N GLU A 231 -14.85 19.93 -5.79
CA GLU A 231 -13.79 20.85 -6.19
C GLU A 231 -12.66 20.87 -5.16
N MET A 232 -11.43 20.66 -5.61
CA MET A 232 -10.21 20.69 -4.79
C MET A 232 -9.11 21.46 -5.52
N ASN A 233 -8.47 22.42 -4.85
CA ASN A 233 -7.37 23.22 -5.41
C ASN A 233 -6.19 23.25 -4.45
N PHE A 234 -5.49 22.11 -4.31
CA PHE A 234 -4.32 22.03 -3.45
C PHE A 234 -3.41 20.83 -3.80
N GLN A 235 -2.17 20.91 -3.33
CA GLN A 235 -1.16 19.86 -3.50
C GLN A 235 -1.49 18.66 -2.62
N THR A 236 -2.12 17.64 -3.20
CA THR A 236 -2.50 16.38 -2.52
C THR A 236 -1.36 15.36 -2.43
N GLY A 237 -0.18 15.68 -2.98
CA GLY A 237 0.97 14.79 -3.06
C GLY A 237 1.51 14.26 -1.73
N TRP A 238 1.23 14.93 -0.62
CA TRP A 238 1.59 14.45 0.73
C TRP A 238 1.01 13.07 1.06
N ILE A 239 -0.11 12.67 0.43
CA ILE A 239 -0.73 11.35 0.60
C ILE A 239 0.24 10.24 0.20
N TYR A 240 1.02 10.42 -0.87
CA TYR A 240 1.99 9.41 -1.30
C TYR A 240 3.17 9.30 -0.35
N ALA A 241 3.70 10.42 0.15
CA ALA A 241 4.72 10.40 1.19
C ALA A 241 4.22 9.67 2.46
N ALA A 242 2.97 9.90 2.84
CA ALA A 242 2.32 9.22 3.95
C ALA A 242 2.15 7.71 3.71
N LEU A 243 1.72 7.31 2.51
CA LEU A 243 1.61 5.90 2.10
C LEU A 243 2.97 5.19 2.10
N SER A 244 4.04 5.87 1.74
CA SER A 244 5.39 5.30 1.70
C SER A 244 5.98 5.04 3.08
N LEU A 245 5.51 5.76 4.10
CA LEU A 245 5.84 5.49 5.50
C LEU A 245 5.08 4.30 6.08
N PHE A 246 4.04 3.79 5.41
CA PHE A 246 3.24 2.71 5.96
C PHE A 246 4.00 1.38 6.11
N PRO A 247 4.71 0.84 5.09
CA PRO A 247 5.43 -0.42 5.23
C PRO A 247 6.42 -0.50 6.42
N PRO A 248 7.26 0.52 6.69
CA PRO A 248 8.12 0.48 7.87
C PRO A 248 7.33 0.59 9.18
N ILE A 249 6.29 1.43 9.24
CA ILE A 249 5.41 1.54 10.43
C ILE A 249 4.73 0.20 10.73
N ASP A 250 4.20 -0.47 9.70
CA ASP A 250 3.55 -1.78 9.84
C ASP A 250 4.51 -2.85 10.38
N SER A 251 5.73 -2.87 9.85
CA SER A 251 6.78 -3.80 10.27
C SER A 251 7.16 -3.58 11.74
N ILE A 252 7.33 -2.32 12.16
CA ILE A 252 7.63 -1.97 13.56
C ILE A 252 6.44 -2.35 14.46
N ALA A 253 5.21 -2.05 14.05
CA ALA A 253 4.01 -2.42 14.78
C ALA A 253 3.91 -3.93 15.00
N LEU A 254 4.21 -4.75 13.98
CA LEU A 254 4.24 -6.21 14.09
C LEU A 254 5.23 -6.68 15.16
N MET A 255 6.47 -6.17 15.08
CA MET A 255 7.55 -6.52 16.01
C MET A 255 7.22 -6.12 17.45
N CYS A 256 6.58 -4.97 17.63
CA CYS A 256 6.14 -4.50 18.94
C CYS A 256 4.95 -5.33 19.46
N MET A 257 3.96 -5.66 18.64
CA MET A 257 2.70 -6.30 19.10
C MET A 257 2.83 -7.79 19.41
N VAL A 258 3.71 -8.52 18.72
CA VAL A 258 3.84 -9.98 18.86
C VAL A 258 4.96 -10.32 19.84
N SER A 259 4.65 -11.10 20.87
CA SER A 259 5.57 -11.31 22.00
C SER A 259 6.86 -12.04 21.63
N GLU A 260 6.79 -12.93 20.65
CA GLU A 260 7.86 -13.76 20.13
C GLU A 260 8.88 -12.90 19.37
N TYR A 261 8.41 -12.01 18.49
CA TYR A 261 9.27 -11.03 17.81
C TYR A 261 9.92 -10.07 18.81
N ARG A 262 9.16 -9.59 19.80
CA ARG A 262 9.70 -8.69 20.83
C ARG A 262 10.85 -9.32 21.62
N LYS A 263 10.77 -10.62 21.94
CA LYS A 263 11.86 -11.35 22.63
C LYS A 263 13.12 -11.39 21.78
N VAL A 264 12.98 -11.71 20.49
CA VAL A 264 14.10 -11.76 19.55
C VAL A 264 14.72 -10.38 19.36
N VAL A 265 13.91 -9.33 19.18
CA VAL A 265 14.40 -7.95 19.05
C VAL A 265 15.14 -7.50 20.31
N LYS A 266 14.63 -7.82 21.51
CA LYS A 266 15.33 -7.50 22.76
C LYS A 266 16.67 -8.23 22.89
N ALA A 267 16.74 -9.50 22.48
CA ALA A 267 17.98 -10.26 22.47
C ALA A 267 18.99 -9.65 21.50
N LEU A 268 18.58 -9.37 20.25
CA LEU A 268 19.41 -8.72 19.25
C LEU A 268 19.89 -7.33 19.70
N CYS A 269 19.02 -6.52 20.30
CA CYS A 269 19.42 -5.23 20.86
C CYS A 269 20.44 -5.42 21.98
N LYS A 270 20.23 -6.38 22.88
CA LYS A 270 21.19 -6.67 23.95
C LYS A 270 22.55 -7.07 23.37
N ASP A 271 22.58 -7.95 22.38
CA ASP A 271 23.83 -8.39 21.76
C ASP A 271 24.52 -7.24 21.02
N LEU A 272 23.78 -6.43 20.26
CA LEU A 272 24.33 -5.30 19.51
C LEU A 272 24.82 -4.17 20.42
N PHE A 273 24.11 -3.85 21.50
CA PHE A 273 24.48 -2.76 22.41
C PHE A 273 25.47 -3.20 23.50
N CYS A 274 25.37 -4.43 24.04
CA CYS A 274 26.33 -4.93 25.03
C CYS A 274 27.65 -5.39 24.40
N ASN A 275 27.68 -6.02 23.22
CA ASN A 275 28.96 -6.36 22.59
C ASN A 275 29.71 -5.12 22.09
N ARG A 276 28.99 -4.07 21.69
CA ARG A 276 29.62 -2.81 21.29
C ARG A 276 30.20 -2.04 22.48
N ALA A 277 29.57 -2.12 23.65
CA ALA A 277 30.12 -1.61 24.91
C ALA A 277 31.38 -2.39 25.35
N ASN A 278 31.37 -3.71 25.23
CA ASN A 278 32.54 -4.53 25.57
C ASN A 278 33.70 -4.31 24.59
N GLN A 279 33.45 -4.20 23.28
CA GLN A 279 34.50 -3.90 22.29
C GLN A 279 35.11 -2.50 22.45
N SER A 280 34.30 -1.49 22.80
CA SER A 280 34.84 -0.14 23.06
C SER A 280 35.69 -0.11 24.32
N THR A 281 35.29 -0.83 25.37
CA THR A 281 36.07 -0.96 26.61
C THR A 281 37.40 -1.71 26.39
N GLU A 282 37.40 -2.75 25.57
CA GLU A 282 38.60 -3.54 25.24
C GLU A 282 39.61 -2.79 24.36
N ILE A 283 39.11 -1.92 23.46
CA ILE A 283 39.94 -1.04 22.63
C ILE A 283 40.55 0.09 23.46
N GLU A 284 39.80 0.69 24.38
CA GLU A 284 40.34 1.69 25.33
C GLU A 284 41.43 1.07 26.21
N LEU A 285 41.19 -0.11 26.80
CA LEU A 285 42.18 -0.81 27.63
C LEU A 285 43.48 -1.15 26.88
N ARG A 286 43.41 -1.52 25.60
CA ARG A 286 44.59 -1.76 24.74
C ARG A 286 45.33 -0.49 24.33
N SER A 287 44.68 0.67 24.34
CA SER A 287 45.31 1.96 24.02
C SER A 287 46.02 2.61 25.21
N SER A 288 45.73 2.12 26.43
CA SER A 288 46.29 2.59 27.70
C SER A 288 47.42 1.72 28.28
N THR A 289 47.84 0.68 27.56
CA THR A 289 49.03 -0.16 27.83
C THR A 289 50.05 0.02 26.73
#